data_AF-A0A1B8CI25-F1
#
_entry.id   AF-A0A1B8CI25-F1
#
_cell.length_a   1.000
_cell.length_b   1.000
_cell.length_c   1.000
_cell.angle_alpha   90.00
_cell.angle_beta   90.00
_cell.angle_gamma   90.00
#
_symmetry.space_group_name_H-M   'P 1'
#
loop_
_entity.id
_entity.type
_entity.pdbx_description
1 polymer ?
#
loop_
_entity_poly.entity_id
_entity_poly.type
_entity_poly.pdbx_seq_one_letter_code
_entity_poly.pdbx_strand_id
1 'polypeptide(L)'
;MLITRGFSLTNFVIASSALGFQVFVLYPWHHRLDTDFEELKKEHLQALHDGEAERLNELRGIREALARLEKHRRCKHMGGDFRDRPTDEPPYYYVLTTYISYLILIVFGHLRDFLGKAFRPDHYKHLKDADGYAALYSDFDNFYTNHRCSGRYITLIDRKTDDFNRHFIFPGTFTETLNMSSYNYLGFAQSEGPCADAVEETVKKYGISATSPRADVGTSDLALEVEREIAKFVGKPNSMVFSMGFSTNATTFPALVGKGSLIISDELNHASIRIGSRLSGATITSFKHNDMSDLERLLRDVISQGQSRTHRPWKKILVVVEGLYSMEGTICNLPGLLMLKEKYKYYLFIDEAHSIGALGPRGRGVCDYFDVDPSSVDILMGTLTKSFGANGGYVAAEKHIIDKLRITNAATIYGEAVTTPVLTQILCALRIITGELVPGQGEERLQRIAFNSRYLRLGLKRLGFIV
;
A
#
# COMPACT_ATOMS: atom_id res chain seq x y z
N MET A 1 10.85 -74.22 24.52
CA MET A 1 12.21 -73.63 24.36
C MET A 1 12.61 -73.36 22.90
N LEU A 2 11.68 -73.44 21.91
CA LEU A 2 12.00 -73.23 20.49
C LEU A 2 11.48 -71.91 19.89
N ILE A 3 10.59 -71.18 20.57
CA ILE A 3 9.97 -69.96 20.02
C ILE A 3 10.80 -68.69 20.34
N THR A 4 11.63 -68.71 21.38
CA THR A 4 12.49 -67.57 21.76
C THR A 4 13.78 -67.44 20.94
N ARG A 5 14.21 -68.48 20.21
CA ARG A 5 15.41 -68.43 19.35
C ARG A 5 15.14 -67.91 17.93
N GLY A 6 13.88 -67.94 17.46
CA GLY A 6 13.51 -67.43 16.13
C GLY A 6 13.56 -65.91 16.01
N PHE A 7 13.21 -65.17 17.08
CA PHE A 7 13.25 -63.71 17.09
C PHE A 7 14.67 -63.11 17.08
N SER A 8 15.67 -63.85 17.57
CA SER A 8 17.06 -63.36 17.62
C SER A 8 17.74 -63.35 16.25
N LEU A 9 17.41 -64.31 15.37
CA LEU A 9 18.06 -64.41 14.06
C LEU A 9 17.50 -63.37 13.08
N THR A 10 16.18 -63.16 13.09
CA THR A 10 15.52 -62.17 12.21
C THR A 10 15.94 -60.74 12.55
N ASN A 11 16.01 -60.38 13.83
CA ASN A 11 16.50 -59.06 14.26
C ASN A 11 17.99 -58.88 13.94
N PHE A 12 18.79 -59.93 14.07
CA PHE A 12 20.20 -59.89 13.69
C PHE A 12 20.39 -59.70 12.18
N VAL A 13 19.60 -60.39 11.34
CA VAL A 13 19.64 -60.24 9.88
C VAL A 13 19.15 -58.86 9.45
N ILE A 14 18.08 -58.33 10.06
CA ILE A 14 17.58 -56.98 9.78
C ILE A 14 18.64 -55.94 10.18
N ALA A 15 19.21 -56.03 11.38
CA ALA A 15 20.26 -55.11 11.82
C ALA A 15 21.53 -55.19 10.95
N SER A 16 21.92 -56.40 10.53
CA SER A 16 23.08 -56.61 9.64
C SER A 16 22.83 -56.04 8.25
N SER A 17 21.60 -56.18 7.73
CA SER A 17 21.20 -55.61 6.43
C SER A 17 21.10 -54.08 6.46
N ALA A 18 20.60 -53.50 7.56
CA ALA A 18 20.55 -52.05 7.76
C ALA A 18 21.96 -51.46 7.88
N LEU A 19 22.86 -52.11 8.62
CA LEU A 19 24.26 -51.71 8.70
C LEU A 19 24.97 -51.86 7.35
N GLY A 20 24.69 -52.94 6.60
CA GLY A 20 25.19 -53.13 5.24
C GLY A 20 24.73 -52.03 4.29
N PHE A 21 23.44 -51.67 4.31
CA PHE A 21 22.91 -50.56 3.51
C PHE A 21 23.54 -49.21 3.92
N GLN A 22 23.72 -48.99 5.22
CA GLN A 22 24.32 -47.76 5.73
C GLN A 22 25.80 -47.63 5.35
N VAL A 23 26.56 -48.73 5.37
CA VAL A 23 28.01 -48.73 5.07
C VAL A 23 28.30 -48.80 3.57
N PHE A 24 27.55 -49.59 2.80
CA PHE A 24 27.84 -49.82 1.38
C PHE A 24 27.04 -48.93 0.42
N VAL A 25 25.93 -48.33 0.87
CA VAL A 25 25.09 -47.45 0.04
C VAL A 25 25.11 -46.03 0.56
N LEU A 26 24.72 -45.79 1.81
CA LEU A 26 24.59 -44.43 2.33
C LEU A 26 25.94 -43.75 2.55
N TYR A 27 26.96 -44.45 3.09
CA TYR A 27 28.26 -43.84 3.34
C TYR A 27 28.99 -43.41 2.05
N PRO A 28 29.05 -44.24 0.99
CA PRO A 28 29.64 -43.83 -0.30
C PRO A 28 28.79 -42.78 -1.02
N TRP A 29 27.45 -42.81 -0.83
CA TRP A 29 26.56 -41.79 -1.40
C TRP A 29 26.70 -40.43 -0.69
N HIS A 30 26.82 -40.40 0.64
CA HIS A 30 27.14 -39.20 1.40
C HIS A 30 28.52 -38.67 1.06
N HIS A 31 29.53 -39.53 0.94
CA HIS A 31 30.87 -39.09 0.55
C HIS A 31 30.87 -38.50 -0.87
N ARG A 32 30.12 -39.10 -1.82
CA ARG A 32 29.91 -38.50 -3.16
C ARG A 32 29.19 -37.17 -3.08
N LEU A 33 28.11 -37.06 -2.31
CA LEU A 33 27.39 -35.80 -2.11
C LEU A 33 28.26 -34.71 -1.49
N ASP A 34 29.11 -35.04 -0.52
CA ASP A 34 30.03 -34.09 0.09
C ASP A 34 31.13 -33.67 -0.89
N THR A 35 31.59 -34.59 -1.76
CA THR A 35 32.54 -34.24 -2.83
C THR A 35 31.88 -33.39 -3.90
N ASP A 36 30.67 -33.72 -4.34
CA ASP A 36 29.88 -32.95 -5.29
C ASP A 36 29.54 -31.56 -4.71
N PHE A 37 29.25 -31.45 -3.41
CA PHE A 37 29.01 -30.16 -2.74
C PHE A 37 30.28 -29.31 -2.62
N GLU A 38 31.43 -29.90 -2.30
CA GLU A 38 32.69 -29.16 -2.26
C GLU A 38 33.18 -28.76 -3.66
N GLU A 39 32.85 -29.54 -4.70
CA GLU A 39 33.08 -29.19 -6.10
C GLU A 39 32.15 -28.04 -6.53
N LEU A 40 30.84 -28.11 -6.23
CA LEU A 40 29.88 -27.01 -6.46
C LEU A 40 30.25 -25.74 -5.69
N LYS A 41 30.78 -25.87 -4.47
CA LYS A 41 31.24 -24.74 -3.66
C LYS A 41 32.51 -24.12 -4.23
N LYS A 42 33.42 -24.92 -4.78
CA LYS A 42 34.58 -24.41 -5.53
C LYS A 42 34.15 -23.72 -6.82
N GLU A 43 33.24 -24.32 -7.60
CA GLU A 43 32.66 -23.68 -8.79
C GLU A 43 31.93 -22.38 -8.44
N HIS A 44 31.19 -22.33 -7.33
CA HIS A 44 30.52 -21.13 -6.86
C HIS A 44 31.49 -20.06 -6.37
N LEU A 45 32.55 -20.43 -5.64
CA LEU A 45 33.61 -19.50 -5.21
C LEU A 45 34.41 -18.97 -6.41
N GLN A 46 34.62 -19.79 -7.42
CA GLN A 46 35.28 -19.42 -8.66
C GLN A 46 34.39 -18.51 -9.52
N ALA A 47 33.08 -18.79 -9.60
CA ALA A 47 32.08 -17.90 -10.19
C ALA A 47 31.89 -16.59 -9.40
N LEU A 48 32.10 -16.59 -8.09
CA LEU A 48 32.11 -15.38 -7.25
C LEU A 48 33.37 -14.53 -7.52
N HIS A 49 34.54 -15.14 -7.71
CA HIS A 49 35.78 -14.45 -8.05
C HIS A 49 35.82 -13.95 -9.51
N ASP A 50 35.36 -14.76 -10.47
CA ASP A 50 35.16 -14.33 -11.86
C ASP A 50 34.06 -13.26 -11.93
N GLY A 51 33.01 -13.42 -11.11
CA GLY A 51 31.95 -12.45 -10.89
C GLY A 51 32.39 -11.18 -10.15
N GLU A 52 33.55 -11.13 -9.48
CA GLU A 52 34.11 -9.89 -8.91
C GLU A 52 34.77 -9.03 -9.98
N ALA A 53 35.44 -9.65 -10.96
CA ALA A 53 35.99 -8.96 -12.13
C ALA A 53 34.88 -8.53 -13.11
N GLU A 54 33.87 -9.38 -13.30
CA GLU A 54 32.67 -9.06 -14.07
C GLU A 54 31.80 -8.03 -13.34
N ARG A 55 31.68 -8.07 -11.99
CA ARG A 55 31.06 -7.00 -11.18
C ARG A 55 31.79 -5.69 -11.29
N LEU A 56 33.11 -5.64 -11.47
CA LEU A 56 33.84 -4.39 -11.63
C LEU A 56 33.58 -3.74 -13.01
N ASN A 57 33.43 -4.57 -14.05
CA ASN A 57 33.00 -4.13 -15.39
C ASN A 57 31.50 -3.84 -15.46
N GLU A 58 30.64 -4.61 -14.80
CA GLU A 58 29.23 -4.30 -14.58
C GLU A 58 29.08 -3.07 -13.70
N LEU A 59 29.91 -2.83 -12.68
CA LEU A 59 29.89 -1.61 -11.85
C LEU A 59 30.37 -0.40 -12.62
N ARG A 60 31.29 -0.57 -13.59
CA ARG A 60 31.66 0.46 -14.57
C ARG A 60 30.53 0.71 -15.58
N GLY A 61 29.94 -0.34 -16.13
CA GLY A 61 28.79 -0.26 -17.03
C GLY A 61 27.52 0.27 -16.34
N ILE A 62 27.33 -0.05 -15.06
CA ILE A 62 26.31 0.47 -14.15
C ILE A 62 26.68 1.90 -13.78
N ARG A 63 27.95 2.29 -13.59
CA ARG A 63 28.38 3.69 -13.40
C ARG A 63 28.14 4.54 -14.64
N GLU A 64 28.41 4.02 -15.84
CA GLU A 64 28.14 4.70 -17.11
C GLU A 64 26.64 4.71 -17.43
N ALA A 65 25.91 3.64 -17.12
CA ALA A 65 24.45 3.61 -17.14
C ALA A 65 23.85 4.53 -16.06
N LEU A 66 24.48 4.66 -14.89
CA LEU A 66 24.13 5.57 -13.80
C LEU A 66 24.37 7.03 -14.21
N ALA A 67 25.46 7.31 -14.93
CA ALA A 67 25.74 8.62 -15.51
C ALA A 67 24.76 8.95 -16.66
N ARG A 68 24.34 7.97 -17.46
CA ARG A 68 23.19 8.12 -18.39
C ARG A 68 21.84 8.24 -17.66
N LEU A 69 21.70 7.63 -16.48
CA LEU A 69 20.54 7.73 -15.59
C LEU A 69 20.57 8.99 -14.72
N GLU A 70 21.66 9.77 -14.65
CA GLU A 70 21.65 11.10 -14.01
C GLU A 70 20.65 12.03 -14.70
N LYS A 71 20.46 11.88 -16.01
CA LYS A 71 19.35 12.49 -16.77
C LYS A 71 17.96 11.96 -16.38
N HIS A 72 17.88 10.82 -15.69
CA HIS A 72 16.66 10.06 -15.36
C HIS A 72 16.43 9.84 -13.85
N ARG A 73 17.23 10.46 -12.97
CA ARG A 73 17.04 10.40 -11.50
C ARG A 73 15.74 11.07 -11.05
N ARG A 74 15.14 11.89 -11.90
CA ARG A 74 13.90 12.60 -11.62
C ARG A 74 12.71 11.76 -12.06
N CYS A 75 11.74 11.60 -11.17
CA CYS A 75 10.43 11.03 -11.48
C CYS A 75 9.58 12.09 -12.21
N LYS A 76 9.82 12.32 -13.50
CA LYS A 76 9.08 13.29 -14.32
C LYS A 76 8.63 12.65 -15.64
N HIS A 77 7.44 13.01 -16.11
CA HIS A 77 6.99 12.73 -17.47
C HIS A 77 7.74 13.61 -18.47
N MET A 78 8.36 13.02 -19.49
CA MET A 78 9.24 13.73 -20.43
C MET A 78 8.50 14.38 -21.61
N GLY A 79 7.16 14.49 -21.53
CA GLY A 79 6.30 14.93 -22.62
C GLY A 79 6.04 13.82 -23.65
N GLY A 80 5.00 13.99 -24.45
CA GLY A 80 4.53 13.01 -25.44
C GLY A 80 3.14 12.45 -25.10
N ASP A 81 2.66 11.55 -25.95
CA ASP A 81 1.37 10.89 -25.77
C ASP A 81 1.43 9.92 -24.57
N PHE A 82 0.57 10.12 -23.57
CA PHE A 82 0.46 9.22 -22.43
C PHE A 82 -0.33 7.99 -22.88
N ARG A 83 0.38 7.03 -23.48
CA ARG A 83 -0.22 5.78 -23.93
C ARG A 83 -0.47 4.86 -22.75
N ASP A 84 -1.66 4.28 -22.73
CA ASP A 84 -1.95 3.15 -21.87
C ASP A 84 -0.91 2.06 -22.12
N ARG A 85 -0.21 1.66 -21.05
CA ARG A 85 0.73 0.56 -21.16
C ARG A 85 -0.11 -0.71 -21.27
N PRO A 86 0.18 -1.60 -22.23
CA PRO A 86 -0.48 -2.89 -22.26
C PRO A 86 -0.24 -3.57 -20.91
N THR A 87 -1.32 -3.85 -20.20
CA THR A 87 -1.31 -4.72 -19.04
C THR A 87 -1.08 -6.13 -19.56
N ASP A 88 0.06 -6.71 -19.22
CA ASP A 88 0.33 -8.11 -19.51
C ASP A 88 -0.65 -8.95 -18.70
N GLU A 89 -1.68 -9.49 -19.37
CA GLU A 89 -2.64 -10.36 -18.71
C GLU A 89 -1.96 -11.68 -18.31
N PRO A 90 -2.22 -12.18 -17.10
CA PRO A 90 -1.70 -13.49 -16.71
C PRO A 90 -2.28 -14.57 -17.64
N PRO A 91 -1.48 -15.59 -18.03
CA PRO A 91 -1.99 -16.71 -18.80
C PRO A 91 -3.24 -17.34 -18.16
N TYR A 92 -4.23 -17.71 -18.98
CA TYR A 92 -5.50 -18.29 -18.51
C TYR A 92 -5.32 -19.48 -17.56
N TYR A 93 -4.23 -20.23 -17.70
CA TYR A 93 -3.86 -21.30 -16.78
C TYR A 93 -3.80 -20.80 -15.33
N TYR A 94 -3.03 -19.74 -15.06
CA TYR A 94 -2.87 -19.20 -13.70
C TYR A 94 -4.16 -18.61 -13.16
N VAL A 95 -4.93 -17.94 -14.02
CA VAL A 95 -6.25 -17.40 -13.66
C VAL A 95 -7.17 -18.54 -13.23
N LEU A 96 -7.30 -19.58 -14.06
CA LEU A 96 -8.15 -20.73 -13.79
C LEU A 96 -7.69 -21.49 -12.54
N THR A 97 -6.39 -21.79 -12.40
CA THR A 97 -5.87 -22.49 -11.22
C THR A 97 -6.07 -21.69 -9.94
N THR A 98 -5.97 -20.35 -10.01
CA THR A 98 -6.21 -19.46 -8.86
C THR A 98 -7.68 -19.50 -8.45
N TYR A 99 -8.61 -19.37 -9.40
CA TYR A 99 -10.04 -19.48 -9.11
C TYR A 99 -10.44 -20.86 -8.61
N ILE A 100 -9.88 -21.94 -9.19
CA ILE A 100 -10.09 -23.30 -8.69
C ILE A 100 -9.53 -23.44 -7.27
N SER A 101 -8.35 -22.90 -6.99
CA SER A 101 -7.76 -22.93 -5.64
C SER A 101 -8.62 -22.17 -4.63
N TYR A 102 -9.13 -20.98 -4.98
CA TYR A 102 -10.07 -20.26 -4.14
C TYR A 102 -11.36 -21.04 -3.92
N LEU A 103 -11.92 -21.65 -4.97
CA LEU A 103 -13.11 -22.49 -4.87
C LEU A 103 -12.88 -23.66 -3.92
N ILE A 104 -11.75 -24.35 -4.06
CA ILE A 104 -11.34 -25.44 -3.16
C ILE A 104 -11.26 -24.91 -1.73
N LEU A 105 -10.53 -23.82 -1.49
CA LEU A 105 -10.39 -23.24 -0.15
C LEU A 105 -11.73 -22.82 0.47
N ILE A 106 -12.63 -22.23 -0.32
CA ILE A 106 -13.97 -21.82 0.13
C ILE A 106 -14.83 -23.06 0.45
N VAL A 107 -14.84 -24.06 -0.42
CA VAL A 107 -15.60 -25.31 -0.20
C VAL A 107 -15.08 -26.05 1.03
N PHE A 108 -13.77 -26.23 1.15
CA PHE A 108 -13.16 -26.85 2.33
C PHE A 108 -13.38 -26.01 3.60
N GLY A 109 -13.36 -24.69 3.48
CA GLY A 109 -13.67 -23.75 4.55
C GLY A 109 -15.09 -23.93 5.09
N HIS A 110 -16.08 -23.90 4.20
CA HIS A 110 -17.47 -24.13 4.58
C HIS A 110 -17.72 -25.55 5.08
N LEU A 111 -17.09 -26.58 4.49
CA LEU A 111 -17.19 -27.96 4.97
C LEU A 111 -16.58 -28.08 6.38
N ARG A 112 -15.40 -27.49 6.62
CA ARG A 112 -14.77 -27.42 7.94
C ARG A 112 -15.68 -26.73 8.93
N ASP A 113 -16.26 -25.59 8.58
CA ASP A 113 -17.11 -24.81 9.49
C ASP A 113 -18.43 -25.53 9.76
N PHE A 114 -19.02 -26.20 8.76
CA PHE A 114 -20.20 -27.05 8.92
C PHE A 114 -19.94 -28.22 9.88
N LEU A 115 -18.88 -28.99 9.63
CA LEU A 115 -18.47 -30.11 10.49
C LEU A 115 -18.07 -29.60 11.89
N GLY A 116 -17.36 -28.47 11.95
CA GLY A 116 -16.96 -27.81 13.20
C GLY A 116 -18.16 -27.39 14.05
N LYS A 117 -19.17 -26.77 13.43
CA LYS A 117 -20.44 -26.43 14.07
C LYS A 117 -21.17 -27.69 14.57
N ALA A 118 -21.13 -28.81 13.85
CA ALA A 118 -21.81 -30.04 14.24
C ALA A 118 -21.08 -30.81 15.36
N PHE A 119 -19.76 -30.95 15.26
CA PHE A 119 -18.97 -31.85 16.11
C PHE A 119 -18.19 -31.15 17.23
N ARG A 120 -17.98 -29.83 17.16
CA ARG A 120 -17.22 -29.05 18.16
C ARG A 120 -17.88 -27.67 18.43
N PRO A 121 -19.14 -27.64 18.91
CA PRO A 121 -19.93 -26.41 19.01
C PRO A 121 -19.26 -25.30 19.84
N ASP A 122 -18.52 -25.64 20.90
CA ASP A 122 -17.87 -24.66 21.78
C ASP A 122 -16.82 -23.80 21.05
N HIS A 123 -16.06 -24.39 20.11
CA HIS A 123 -15.06 -23.66 19.33
C HIS A 123 -15.67 -22.76 18.24
N TYR A 124 -16.90 -23.04 17.83
CA TYR A 124 -17.60 -22.34 16.76
C TYR A 124 -18.75 -21.47 17.28
N LYS A 125 -18.81 -21.19 18.59
CA LYS A 125 -19.84 -20.34 19.21
C LYS A 125 -19.90 -18.94 18.57
N HIS A 126 -18.76 -18.39 18.16
CA HIS A 126 -18.68 -17.10 17.47
C HIS A 126 -19.35 -17.08 16.07
N LEU A 127 -19.57 -18.25 15.46
CA LEU A 127 -20.25 -18.44 14.16
C LEU A 127 -21.69 -18.93 14.29
N LYS A 128 -22.24 -18.92 15.51
CA LYS A 128 -23.60 -19.35 15.79
C LYS A 128 -24.32 -18.30 16.62
N ASP A 129 -25.62 -18.21 16.41
CA ASP A 129 -26.47 -17.45 17.30
C ASP A 129 -26.51 -18.17 18.65
N ALA A 130 -26.26 -17.42 19.71
CA ALA A 130 -26.26 -17.93 21.07
C ALA A 130 -26.80 -16.87 22.02
N ASP A 131 -27.60 -17.30 22.99
CA ASP A 131 -28.06 -16.45 24.10
C ASP A 131 -28.83 -15.18 23.64
N GLY A 132 -29.52 -15.25 22.48
CA GLY A 132 -30.26 -14.13 21.89
C GLY A 132 -29.41 -13.14 21.08
N TYR A 133 -28.10 -13.40 20.94
CA TYR A 133 -27.19 -12.62 20.11
C TYR A 133 -26.95 -13.31 18.77
N ALA A 134 -26.91 -12.52 17.70
CA ALA A 134 -26.49 -12.98 16.38
C ALA A 134 -24.99 -13.33 16.38
N ALA A 135 -24.59 -14.25 15.50
CA ALA A 135 -23.18 -14.57 15.27
C ALA A 135 -22.33 -13.30 15.02
N LEU A 136 -21.12 -13.29 15.57
CA LEU A 136 -20.19 -12.14 15.48
C LEU A 136 -19.66 -11.92 14.05
N TYR A 137 -19.61 -12.98 13.24
CA TYR A 137 -19.14 -12.95 11.86
C TYR A 137 -20.12 -13.71 10.96
N SER A 138 -20.31 -13.22 9.73
CA SER A 138 -20.94 -14.04 8.70
C SER A 138 -19.96 -15.14 8.28
N ASP A 139 -20.48 -16.30 7.84
CA ASP A 139 -19.66 -17.44 7.41
C ASP A 139 -18.68 -17.11 6.27
N PHE A 140 -18.84 -15.96 5.60
CA PHE A 140 -17.99 -15.51 4.49
C PHE A 140 -16.84 -14.57 4.91
N ASP A 141 -16.94 -13.88 6.05
CA ASP A 141 -16.04 -12.76 6.38
C ASP A 141 -14.76 -13.18 7.14
N ASN A 142 -14.64 -14.45 7.52
CA ASN A 142 -13.61 -14.94 8.45
C ASN A 142 -12.20 -15.15 7.87
N PHE A 143 -11.97 -14.86 6.59
CA PHE A 143 -10.79 -15.41 5.90
C PHE A 143 -9.52 -14.56 5.91
N TYR A 144 -9.55 -13.27 6.25
CA TYR A 144 -8.37 -12.42 6.06
C TYR A 144 -8.17 -11.34 7.13
N THR A 145 -7.03 -11.40 7.85
CA THR A 145 -6.40 -10.22 8.45
C THR A 145 -4.89 -10.31 8.29
N ASN A 146 -4.28 -9.25 7.76
CA ASN A 146 -2.83 -9.09 7.68
C ASN A 146 -2.42 -7.86 8.52
N HIS A 147 -1.31 -7.96 9.24
CA HIS A 147 -0.70 -6.84 9.97
C HIS A 147 0.61 -6.44 9.30
N ARG A 148 0.95 -5.15 9.35
CA ARG A 148 2.16 -4.60 8.72
C ARG A 148 2.98 -3.84 9.76
N CYS A 149 4.31 -3.96 9.67
CA CYS A 149 5.28 -3.23 10.47
C CYS A 149 6.21 -2.39 9.57
N SER A 150 6.76 -1.32 10.14
CA SER A 150 7.54 -0.29 9.45
C SER A 150 9.02 -0.37 9.82
N GLY A 151 9.92 -0.09 8.87
CA GLY A 151 11.38 -0.08 9.07
C GLY A 151 12.11 -0.57 7.81
N ARG A 152 13.41 -0.26 7.63
CA ARG A 152 14.20 -0.80 6.50
C ARG A 152 14.48 -2.29 6.70
N TYR A 153 14.95 -2.62 7.89
CA TYR A 153 14.95 -3.99 8.41
C TYR A 153 13.84 -4.07 9.45
N ILE A 154 13.15 -5.21 9.47
CA ILE A 154 12.19 -5.52 10.52
C ILE A 154 12.64 -6.80 11.22
N THR A 155 12.64 -6.73 12.54
CA THR A 155 12.92 -7.88 13.39
C THR A 155 11.61 -8.60 13.64
N LEU A 156 11.43 -9.73 12.96
CA LEU A 156 10.28 -10.59 13.15
C LEU A 156 10.47 -11.37 14.44
N ILE A 157 9.43 -11.38 15.25
CA ILE A 157 9.33 -12.30 16.40
C ILE A 157 9.02 -13.67 15.81
N ASP A 158 9.92 -14.64 16.01
CA ASP A 158 9.68 -15.99 15.54
C ASP A 158 8.49 -16.58 16.30
N ARG A 159 7.69 -17.36 15.60
CA ARG A 159 6.51 -18.00 16.18
C ARG A 159 6.50 -19.46 15.82
N LYS A 160 6.35 -20.31 16.83
CA LYS A 160 6.05 -21.72 16.66
C LYS A 160 4.59 -21.95 17.00
N THR A 161 3.92 -22.79 16.24
CA THR A 161 2.63 -23.35 16.62
C THR A 161 2.75 -24.86 16.58
N ASP A 162 2.18 -25.52 17.59
CA ASP A 162 2.05 -26.97 17.63
C ASP A 162 0.57 -27.38 17.47
N ASP A 163 -0.30 -26.42 17.13
CA ASP A 163 -1.76 -26.57 17.15
C ASP A 163 -2.48 -25.80 16.02
N PHE A 164 -1.87 -25.83 14.82
CA PHE A 164 -2.45 -25.26 13.60
C PHE A 164 -2.69 -23.74 13.66
N ASN A 165 -1.72 -22.99 14.20
CA ASN A 165 -1.73 -21.53 14.38
C ASN A 165 -2.80 -21.02 15.35
N ARG A 166 -3.35 -21.89 16.21
CA ARG A 166 -4.34 -21.47 17.19
C ARG A 166 -3.69 -20.75 18.37
N HIS A 167 -2.54 -21.25 18.82
CA HIS A 167 -1.67 -20.55 19.75
C HIS A 167 -0.29 -20.37 19.14
N PHE A 168 0.31 -19.23 19.45
CA PHE A 168 1.69 -18.93 19.07
C PHE A 168 2.56 -18.99 20.31
N ILE A 169 3.57 -19.84 20.26
CA ILE A 169 4.64 -19.93 21.24
C ILE A 169 5.78 -19.07 20.74
N PHE A 170 6.19 -18.10 21.54
CA PHE A 170 7.42 -17.35 21.30
C PHE A 170 8.61 -18.21 21.74
N PRO A 171 9.47 -18.68 20.81
CA PRO A 171 10.60 -19.54 21.13
C PRO A 171 11.79 -18.77 21.73
N GLY A 172 11.69 -17.45 21.87
CA GLY A 172 12.78 -16.59 22.34
C GLY A 172 13.73 -16.11 21.24
N THR A 173 13.46 -16.45 19.97
CA THR A 173 14.30 -16.10 18.83
C THR A 173 13.65 -15.04 17.94
N PHE A 174 14.49 -14.35 17.19
CA PHE A 174 14.09 -13.29 16.28
C PHE A 174 14.79 -13.47 14.94
N THR A 175 14.07 -13.15 13.85
CA THR A 175 14.63 -13.16 12.50
C THR A 175 14.63 -11.74 11.94
N GLU A 176 15.82 -11.24 11.59
CA GLU A 176 15.93 -9.97 10.86
C GLU A 176 15.60 -10.19 9.38
N THR A 177 14.74 -9.32 8.83
CA THR A 177 14.33 -9.39 7.42
C THR A 177 14.37 -8.01 6.77
N LEU A 178 14.63 -8.00 5.45
CA LEU A 178 14.52 -6.78 4.65
C LEU A 178 13.03 -6.46 4.41
N ASN A 179 12.62 -5.24 4.72
CA ASN A 179 11.24 -4.81 4.51
C ASN A 179 11.03 -4.33 3.07
N MET A 180 10.32 -5.15 2.28
CA MET A 180 9.97 -4.84 0.89
C MET A 180 8.47 -4.55 0.71
N SER A 181 7.70 -4.42 1.79
CA SER A 181 6.22 -4.36 1.76
C SER A 181 5.60 -3.24 2.59
N SER A 182 6.42 -2.27 3.03
CA SER A 182 5.92 -1.07 3.71
C SER A 182 5.71 0.09 2.75
N TYR A 183 4.83 1.02 3.12
CA TYR A 183 4.61 2.26 2.37
C TYR A 183 5.47 3.42 2.87
N ASN A 184 6.57 3.13 3.58
CA ASN A 184 7.50 4.13 4.11
C ASN A 184 8.46 4.61 3.01
N TYR A 185 7.93 5.13 1.90
CA TYR A 185 8.68 5.38 0.66
C TYR A 185 9.90 6.27 0.84
N LEU A 186 9.78 7.31 1.65
CA LEU A 186 10.88 8.25 1.93
C LEU A 186 11.64 7.91 3.20
N GLY A 187 11.24 6.89 3.97
CA GLY A 187 11.98 6.47 5.16
C GLY A 187 11.89 7.44 6.35
N PHE A 188 10.76 8.15 6.52
CA PHE A 188 10.56 9.07 7.66
C PHE A 188 10.01 8.37 8.91
N ALA A 189 9.46 7.16 8.80
CA ALA A 189 9.03 6.35 9.95
C ALA A 189 10.23 5.63 10.61
N GLN A 190 11.18 6.40 11.13
CA GLN A 190 12.37 5.92 11.84
C GLN A 190 12.35 6.41 13.30
N SER A 191 12.90 5.61 14.22
CA SER A 191 12.90 5.91 15.65
C SER A 191 13.96 6.94 16.08
N GLU A 192 14.76 7.44 15.14
CA GLU A 192 15.88 8.35 15.38
C GLU A 192 15.97 9.43 14.29
N GLY A 193 16.64 10.53 14.64
CA GLY A 193 16.90 11.66 13.75
C GLY A 193 15.89 12.80 13.86
N PRO A 194 15.97 13.81 12.97
CA PRO A 194 15.36 15.11 13.20
C PRO A 194 13.84 15.10 13.43
N CYS A 195 13.12 14.13 12.82
CA CYS A 195 11.69 13.98 13.05
C CYS A 195 11.40 13.43 14.46
N ALA A 196 12.08 12.37 14.88
CA ALA A 196 11.89 11.76 16.20
C ALA A 196 12.27 12.74 17.32
N ASP A 197 13.40 13.43 17.18
CA ASP A 197 13.88 14.42 18.16
C ASP A 197 12.88 15.57 18.32
N ALA A 198 12.38 16.13 17.20
CA ALA A 198 11.39 17.20 17.23
C ALA A 198 10.07 16.76 17.86
N VAL A 199 9.67 15.50 17.63
CA VAL A 199 8.47 14.91 18.24
C VAL A 199 8.62 14.79 19.75
N GLU A 200 9.76 14.30 20.25
CA GLU A 200 10.02 14.20 21.68
C GLU A 200 9.91 15.57 22.38
N GLU A 201 10.54 16.60 21.81
CA GLU A 201 10.48 17.97 22.34
C GLU A 201 9.07 18.56 22.27
N THR A 202 8.30 18.22 21.21
CA THR A 202 6.90 18.63 21.08
C THR A 202 6.04 18.07 22.20
N VAL A 203 6.23 16.80 22.58
CA VAL A 203 5.48 16.17 23.67
C VAL A 203 5.73 16.91 24.99
N LYS A 204 6.99 17.29 25.28
CA LYS A 204 7.35 18.05 26.48
C LYS A 204 6.69 19.44 26.50
N LYS A 205 6.55 20.08 25.34
CA LYS A 205 6.02 21.45 25.21
C LYS A 205 4.49 21.52 25.15
N TYR A 206 3.84 20.64 24.40
CA TYR A 206 2.41 20.73 24.07
C TYR A 206 1.57 19.59 24.67
N GLY A 207 2.18 18.63 25.35
CA GLY A 207 1.52 17.38 25.70
C GLY A 207 1.23 16.52 24.47
N ILE A 208 0.29 15.58 24.60
CA ILE A 208 0.00 14.57 23.56
C ILE A 208 -1.20 14.97 22.68
N SER A 209 -2.27 15.48 23.29
CA SER A 209 -3.55 15.71 22.61
C SER A 209 -4.31 16.88 23.23
N ALA A 210 -5.14 17.52 22.41
CA ALA A 210 -6.11 18.53 22.86
C ALA A 210 -7.40 17.92 23.42
N THR A 211 -7.62 16.60 23.23
CA THR A 211 -8.82 15.85 23.68
C THR A 211 -10.13 16.58 23.33
N SER A 212 -10.20 17.09 22.10
CA SER A 212 -11.32 17.86 21.60
C SER A 212 -11.34 17.84 20.07
N PRO A 213 -12.53 17.87 19.44
CA PRO A 213 -12.65 18.05 18.01
C PRO A 213 -12.12 19.40 17.51
N ARG A 214 -11.75 19.45 16.24
CA ARG A 214 -11.28 20.67 15.56
C ARG A 214 -12.35 21.78 15.51
N ALA A 215 -13.63 21.40 15.52
CA ALA A 215 -14.77 22.34 15.51
C ALA A 215 -15.01 23.06 16.86
N ASP A 216 -14.38 22.59 17.94
CA ASP A 216 -14.45 23.20 19.26
C ASP A 216 -13.07 23.76 19.66
N VAL A 217 -12.46 23.31 20.75
CA VAL A 217 -11.16 23.81 21.23
C VAL A 217 -9.95 23.02 20.70
N GLY A 218 -10.17 22.02 19.85
CA GLY A 218 -9.10 21.13 19.35
C GLY A 218 -8.21 21.71 18.25
N THR A 219 -8.47 22.93 17.75
CA THR A 219 -7.62 23.56 16.72
C THR A 219 -6.42 24.28 17.35
N SER A 220 -5.22 23.75 17.13
CA SER A 220 -3.95 24.35 17.58
C SER A 220 -3.23 25.14 16.48
N ASP A 221 -2.36 26.08 16.88
CA ASP A 221 -1.49 26.82 15.94
C ASP A 221 -0.60 25.89 15.12
N LEU A 222 -0.13 24.78 15.73
CA LEU A 222 0.65 23.75 15.06
C LEU A 222 -0.16 23.05 13.95
N ALA A 223 -1.44 22.78 14.18
CA ALA A 223 -2.31 22.20 13.15
C ALA A 223 -2.49 23.17 11.96
N LEU A 224 -2.66 24.47 12.24
CA LEU A 224 -2.76 25.50 11.21
C LEU A 224 -1.45 25.68 10.44
N GLU A 225 -0.30 25.55 11.10
CA GLU A 225 1.02 25.57 10.45
C GLU A 225 1.20 24.38 9.51
N VAL A 226 0.89 23.18 9.97
CA VAL A 226 0.91 21.97 9.12
C VAL A 226 -0.01 22.13 7.91
N GLU A 227 -1.23 22.65 8.09
CA GLU A 227 -2.16 22.89 6.98
C GLU A 227 -1.61 23.91 5.96
N ARG A 228 -0.92 24.95 6.41
CA ARG A 228 -0.24 25.91 5.51
C ARG A 228 0.91 25.26 4.74
N GLU A 229 1.74 24.48 5.41
CA GLU A 229 2.87 23.80 4.76
C GLU A 229 2.41 22.72 3.77
N ILE A 230 1.35 21.97 4.09
CA ILE A 230 0.72 21.03 3.14
C ILE A 230 0.21 21.79 1.92
N ALA A 231 -0.52 22.88 2.11
CA ALA A 231 -1.08 23.69 1.02
C ALA A 231 0.03 24.23 0.10
N LYS A 232 1.10 24.79 0.69
CA LYS A 232 2.30 25.25 -0.02
C LYS A 232 3.00 24.11 -0.77
N PHE A 233 3.12 22.94 -0.14
CA PHE A 233 3.77 21.78 -0.73
C PHE A 233 3.05 21.29 -1.99
N VAL A 234 1.72 21.11 -1.92
CA VAL A 234 0.93 20.62 -3.06
C VAL A 234 0.51 21.71 -4.05
N GLY A 235 0.81 22.98 -3.75
CA GLY A 235 0.50 24.12 -4.62
C GLY A 235 -0.98 24.50 -4.63
N LYS A 236 -1.66 24.40 -3.47
CA LYS A 236 -3.06 24.80 -3.30
C LYS A 236 -3.21 25.99 -2.37
N PRO A 237 -4.28 26.81 -2.51
CA PRO A 237 -4.48 27.98 -1.65
C PRO A 237 -4.71 27.63 -0.18
N ASN A 238 -5.35 26.50 0.11
CA ASN A 238 -5.66 26.09 1.48
C ASN A 238 -5.68 24.56 1.62
N SER A 239 -5.51 24.08 2.84
CA SER A 239 -5.66 22.66 3.16
C SER A 239 -6.27 22.44 4.55
N MET A 240 -6.66 21.19 4.79
CA MET A 240 -7.18 20.72 6.07
C MET A 240 -6.60 19.33 6.36
N VAL A 241 -6.13 19.12 7.59
CA VAL A 241 -5.56 17.85 8.05
C VAL A 241 -6.58 17.03 8.85
N PHE A 242 -6.50 15.72 8.71
CA PHE A 242 -7.36 14.70 9.33
C PHE A 242 -6.52 13.70 10.11
N SER A 243 -7.08 13.12 11.16
CA SER A 243 -6.39 12.18 12.07
C SER A 243 -6.21 10.76 11.51
N MET A 244 -6.97 10.37 10.48
CA MET A 244 -6.85 9.05 9.84
C MET A 244 -7.05 9.14 8.32
N GLY A 245 -6.21 8.45 7.54
CA GLY A 245 -6.27 8.50 6.08
C GLY A 245 -7.54 7.89 5.48
N PHE A 246 -8.06 6.79 6.05
CA PHE A 246 -9.34 6.21 5.61
C PHE A 246 -10.50 7.18 5.87
N SER A 247 -10.55 7.78 7.07
CA SER A 247 -11.62 8.70 7.44
C SER A 247 -11.60 9.97 6.59
N THR A 248 -10.42 10.44 6.14
CA THR A 248 -10.30 11.56 5.20
C THR A 248 -11.22 11.40 3.99
N ASN A 249 -11.17 10.27 3.29
CA ASN A 249 -12.10 10.02 2.18
C ASN A 249 -13.52 9.79 2.69
N ALA A 250 -13.69 8.92 3.70
CA ALA A 250 -15.00 8.51 4.18
C ALA A 250 -15.90 9.69 4.61
N THR A 251 -15.32 10.74 5.19
CA THR A 251 -16.07 11.92 5.66
C THR A 251 -16.05 13.10 4.70
N THR A 252 -15.10 13.16 3.76
CA THR A 252 -14.99 14.27 2.80
C THR A 252 -16.05 14.19 1.71
N PHE A 253 -16.30 13.01 1.14
CA PHE A 253 -17.32 12.87 0.08
C PHE A 253 -18.71 13.34 0.52
N PRO A 254 -19.24 12.94 1.70
CA PRO A 254 -20.53 13.42 2.19
C PRO A 254 -20.61 14.93 2.44
N ALA A 255 -19.48 15.58 2.72
CA ALA A 255 -19.43 17.04 2.92
C ALA A 255 -19.40 17.82 1.60
N LEU A 256 -18.87 17.22 0.52
CA LEU A 256 -18.69 17.86 -0.78
C LEU A 256 -19.90 17.72 -1.71
N VAL A 257 -20.46 16.50 -1.77
CA VAL A 257 -21.50 16.09 -2.71
C VAL A 257 -22.65 15.38 -1.98
N GLY A 258 -23.83 15.38 -2.59
CA GLY A 258 -25.01 14.77 -1.98
C GLY A 258 -26.11 14.48 -3.00
N LYS A 259 -27.36 14.38 -2.54
CA LYS A 259 -28.52 14.06 -3.39
C LYS A 259 -28.64 15.02 -4.58
N GLY A 260 -28.73 14.44 -5.78
CA GLY A 260 -28.78 15.15 -7.07
C GLY A 260 -27.41 15.47 -7.67
N SER A 261 -26.32 14.99 -7.07
CA SER A 261 -24.98 14.97 -7.64
C SER A 261 -24.61 13.57 -8.14
N LEU A 262 -23.61 13.51 -9.02
CA LEU A 262 -23.04 12.30 -9.59
C LEU A 262 -21.56 12.19 -9.19
N ILE A 263 -21.15 11.00 -8.74
CA ILE A 263 -19.76 10.61 -8.60
C ILE A 263 -19.44 9.59 -9.70
N ILE A 264 -18.41 9.87 -10.49
CA ILE A 264 -17.87 8.95 -11.48
C ILE A 264 -16.52 8.48 -10.95
N SER A 265 -16.44 7.23 -10.49
CA SER A 265 -15.23 6.65 -9.89
C SER A 265 -14.49 5.77 -10.89
N ASP A 266 -13.16 5.82 -10.89
CA ASP A 266 -12.37 4.72 -11.48
C ASP A 266 -12.74 3.40 -10.78
N GLU A 267 -12.84 2.31 -11.54
CA GLU A 267 -13.28 1.02 -11.01
C GLU A 267 -12.29 0.43 -10.01
N LEU A 268 -11.00 0.76 -10.07
CA LEU A 268 -9.98 0.25 -9.14
C LEU A 268 -9.69 1.19 -7.97
N ASN A 269 -10.47 2.27 -7.81
CA ASN A 269 -10.32 3.17 -6.67
C ASN A 269 -10.44 2.44 -5.31
N HIS A 270 -9.63 2.92 -4.37
CA HIS A 270 -9.46 2.41 -3.02
C HIS A 270 -10.78 2.32 -2.25
N ALA A 271 -10.86 1.34 -1.34
CA ALA A 271 -12.05 1.06 -0.55
C ALA A 271 -12.59 2.28 0.22
N SER A 272 -11.70 3.16 0.71
CA SER A 272 -12.11 4.40 1.41
C SER A 272 -12.87 5.38 0.50
N ILE A 273 -12.51 5.47 -0.78
CA ILE A 273 -13.22 6.28 -1.78
C ILE A 273 -14.61 5.67 -2.02
N ARG A 274 -14.68 4.34 -2.21
CA ARG A 274 -15.95 3.64 -2.44
C ARG A 274 -16.91 3.82 -1.25
N ILE A 275 -16.41 3.64 -0.03
CA ILE A 275 -17.19 3.79 1.21
C ILE A 275 -17.63 5.24 1.40
N GLY A 276 -16.71 6.21 1.27
CA GLY A 276 -17.06 7.63 1.38
C GLY A 276 -18.07 8.08 0.34
N SER A 277 -17.92 7.62 -0.90
CA SER A 277 -18.87 7.90 -1.98
C SER A 277 -20.27 7.40 -1.63
N ARG A 278 -20.40 6.17 -1.11
CA ARG A 278 -21.69 5.61 -0.66
C ARG A 278 -22.32 6.43 0.47
N LEU A 279 -21.52 6.89 1.43
CA LEU A 279 -21.99 7.72 2.54
C LEU A 279 -22.53 9.09 2.08
N SER A 280 -22.14 9.57 0.90
CA SER A 280 -22.59 10.89 0.41
C SER A 280 -24.06 10.94 -0.01
N GLY A 281 -24.66 9.80 -0.36
CA GLY A 281 -26.00 9.76 -0.95
C GLY A 281 -26.11 10.36 -2.36
N ALA A 282 -24.97 10.64 -3.01
CA ALA A 282 -24.92 10.95 -4.43
C ALA A 282 -25.19 9.69 -5.29
N THR A 283 -25.55 9.89 -6.56
CA THR A 283 -25.54 8.77 -7.52
C THR A 283 -24.09 8.42 -7.83
N ILE A 284 -23.78 7.13 -7.91
CA ILE A 284 -22.41 6.65 -8.13
C ILE A 284 -22.41 5.76 -9.37
N THR A 285 -21.47 5.99 -10.26
CA THR A 285 -21.16 5.13 -11.40
C THR A 285 -19.65 4.95 -11.49
N SER A 286 -19.20 3.91 -12.17
CA SER A 286 -17.78 3.70 -12.46
C SER A 286 -17.50 3.72 -13.94
N PHE A 287 -16.26 4.08 -14.30
CA PHE A 287 -15.71 3.89 -15.63
C PHE A 287 -14.55 2.89 -15.54
N LYS A 288 -14.25 2.24 -16.67
CA LYS A 288 -13.15 1.27 -16.77
C LYS A 288 -11.82 1.89 -16.37
N HIS A 289 -10.97 1.08 -15.74
CA HIS A 289 -9.73 1.52 -15.15
C HIS A 289 -8.87 2.31 -16.14
N ASN A 290 -8.59 3.58 -15.79
CA ASN A 290 -7.75 4.50 -16.56
C ASN A 290 -8.19 4.74 -18.03
N ASP A 291 -9.39 4.31 -18.44
CA ASP A 291 -9.88 4.39 -19.82
C ASP A 291 -10.62 5.71 -20.09
N MET A 292 -9.96 6.62 -20.80
CA MET A 292 -10.52 7.93 -21.12
C MET A 292 -11.65 7.87 -22.16
N SER A 293 -11.69 6.83 -23.01
CA SER A 293 -12.77 6.65 -23.98
C SER A 293 -14.05 6.20 -23.29
N ASP A 294 -13.91 5.30 -22.31
CA ASP A 294 -15.00 4.84 -21.45
C ASP A 294 -15.57 5.99 -20.61
N LEU A 295 -14.68 6.79 -20.00
CA LEU A 295 -15.05 7.99 -19.26
C LEU A 295 -15.78 9.01 -20.14
N GLU A 296 -15.27 9.29 -21.34
CA GLU A 296 -15.93 10.24 -22.26
C GLU A 296 -17.32 9.76 -22.68
N ARG A 297 -17.47 8.48 -23.03
CA ARG A 297 -18.76 7.89 -23.36
C ARG A 297 -19.74 8.06 -22.20
N LEU A 298 -19.32 7.68 -20.99
CA LEU A 298 -20.15 7.80 -19.79
C LEU A 298 -20.54 9.25 -19.50
N LEU A 299 -19.61 10.20 -19.63
CA LEU A 299 -19.89 11.63 -19.46
C LEU A 299 -20.96 12.13 -20.44
N ARG A 300 -20.89 11.74 -21.72
CA ARG A 300 -21.91 12.10 -22.72
C ARG A 300 -23.29 11.56 -22.34
N ASP A 301 -23.34 10.30 -21.90
CA ASP A 301 -24.58 9.64 -21.54
C ASP A 301 -25.22 10.30 -20.29
N VAL A 302 -24.46 10.47 -19.21
CA VAL A 302 -24.99 11.01 -17.95
C VAL A 302 -25.33 12.50 -18.04
N ILE A 303 -24.61 13.28 -18.85
CA ILE A 303 -24.91 14.70 -19.06
C ILE A 303 -26.17 14.86 -19.92
N SER A 304 -26.31 14.07 -20.99
CA SER A 304 -27.49 14.14 -21.87
C SER A 304 -28.77 13.64 -21.18
N GLN A 305 -28.68 12.57 -20.39
CA GLN A 305 -29.84 11.97 -19.71
C GLN A 305 -30.20 12.66 -18.39
N GLY A 306 -29.24 13.33 -17.75
CA GLY A 306 -29.41 13.92 -16.42
C GLY A 306 -29.60 12.88 -15.31
N GLN A 307 -30.23 13.30 -14.21
CA GLN A 307 -30.49 12.48 -13.04
C GLN A 307 -31.45 11.33 -13.36
N SER A 308 -31.12 10.13 -12.86
CA SER A 308 -31.98 8.95 -12.98
C SER A 308 -33.40 9.27 -12.47
N ARG A 309 -34.43 8.80 -13.19
CA ARG A 309 -35.87 9.06 -13.00
C ARG A 309 -36.36 10.48 -13.28
N THR A 310 -35.60 11.52 -12.92
CA THR A 310 -36.10 12.91 -13.03
C THR A 310 -35.66 13.62 -14.30
N HIS A 311 -34.62 13.12 -14.97
CA HIS A 311 -33.97 13.72 -16.13
C HIS A 311 -33.52 15.18 -15.91
N ARG A 312 -33.44 15.62 -14.64
CA ARG A 312 -32.96 16.96 -14.29
C ARG A 312 -31.44 17.01 -14.41
N PRO A 313 -30.85 18.17 -14.77
CA PRO A 313 -29.41 18.34 -14.74
C PRO A 313 -28.80 17.97 -13.38
N TRP A 314 -27.60 17.42 -13.39
CA TRP A 314 -26.84 17.14 -12.17
C TRP A 314 -26.45 18.45 -11.48
N LYS A 315 -26.56 18.50 -10.15
CA LYS A 315 -26.07 19.66 -9.37
C LYS A 315 -24.55 19.78 -9.45
N LYS A 316 -23.86 18.63 -9.42
CA LYS A 316 -22.41 18.48 -9.53
C LYS A 316 -22.10 17.13 -10.15
N ILE A 317 -21.07 17.08 -10.98
CA ILE A 317 -20.44 15.85 -11.44
C ILE A 317 -19.01 15.86 -10.89
N LEU A 318 -18.66 14.84 -10.11
CA LEU A 318 -17.34 14.68 -9.49
C LEU A 318 -16.69 13.42 -10.06
N VAL A 319 -15.61 13.58 -10.82
CA VAL A 319 -14.76 12.47 -11.28
C VAL A 319 -13.68 12.23 -10.25
N VAL A 320 -13.50 10.98 -9.85
CA VAL A 320 -12.62 10.57 -8.75
C VAL A 320 -11.63 9.51 -9.23
N VAL A 321 -10.34 9.76 -9.05
CA VAL A 321 -9.24 8.87 -9.43
C VAL A 321 -8.16 8.84 -8.35
N GLU A 322 -7.29 7.83 -8.37
CA GLU A 322 -6.02 7.84 -7.64
C GLU A 322 -4.90 8.39 -8.53
N GLY A 323 -3.93 9.10 -7.95
CA GLY A 323 -2.75 9.56 -8.69
C GLY A 323 -1.82 8.41 -9.08
N LEU A 324 -1.63 7.46 -8.17
CA LEU A 324 -0.90 6.21 -8.37
C LEU A 324 -1.73 5.06 -7.78
N TYR A 325 -2.21 4.16 -8.63
CA TYR A 325 -3.04 3.04 -8.21
C TYR A 325 -2.19 1.99 -7.47
N SER A 326 -2.65 1.64 -6.27
CA SER A 326 -1.83 0.87 -5.32
C SER A 326 -1.58 -0.59 -5.70
N MET A 327 -2.49 -1.22 -6.45
CA MET A 327 -2.40 -2.64 -6.79
C MET A 327 -1.46 -2.88 -7.97
N GLU A 328 -1.63 -2.13 -9.05
CA GLU A 328 -0.88 -2.30 -10.30
C GLU A 328 0.34 -1.37 -10.38
N GLY A 329 0.40 -0.32 -9.56
CA GLY A 329 1.43 0.72 -9.67
C GLY A 329 1.30 1.58 -10.92
N THR A 330 0.10 1.66 -11.51
CA THR A 330 -0.22 2.49 -12.68
C THR A 330 -0.48 3.94 -12.28
N ILE A 331 -0.07 4.90 -13.10
CA ILE A 331 -0.30 6.33 -12.89
C ILE A 331 -1.53 6.72 -13.69
N CYS A 332 -2.41 7.55 -13.14
CA CYS A 332 -3.59 8.01 -13.88
C CYS A 332 -3.22 8.85 -15.11
N ASN A 333 -4.05 8.79 -16.14
CA ASN A 333 -3.94 9.63 -17.33
C ASN A 333 -4.41 11.07 -17.04
N LEU A 334 -3.62 11.81 -16.26
CA LEU A 334 -3.93 13.20 -15.89
C LEU A 334 -4.16 14.10 -17.11
N PRO A 335 -3.34 14.05 -18.20
CA PRO A 335 -3.61 14.86 -19.39
C PRO A 335 -4.98 14.58 -20.02
N GLY A 336 -5.37 13.31 -20.14
CA GLY A 336 -6.69 12.93 -20.64
C GLY A 336 -7.83 13.39 -19.73
N LEU A 337 -7.67 13.23 -18.42
CA LEU A 337 -8.63 13.72 -17.43
C LEU A 337 -8.80 15.25 -17.50
N LEU A 338 -7.74 16.02 -17.71
CA LEU A 338 -7.85 17.47 -17.81
C LEU A 338 -8.48 17.91 -19.14
N MET A 339 -8.18 17.20 -20.24
CA MET A 339 -8.82 17.45 -21.52
C MET A 339 -10.34 17.22 -21.43
N LEU A 340 -10.77 16.11 -20.84
CA LEU A 340 -12.19 15.82 -20.64
C LEU A 340 -12.84 16.77 -19.64
N LYS A 341 -12.13 17.16 -18.58
CA LYS A 341 -12.58 18.18 -17.63
C LYS A 341 -12.85 19.51 -18.34
N GLU A 342 -11.95 19.94 -19.22
CA GLU A 342 -12.12 21.19 -19.96
C GLU A 342 -13.33 21.14 -20.91
N LYS A 343 -13.59 19.97 -21.51
CA LYS A 343 -14.72 19.76 -22.42
C LYS A 343 -16.08 19.64 -21.71
N TYR A 344 -16.13 18.91 -20.59
CA TYR A 344 -17.38 18.53 -19.91
C TYR A 344 -17.63 19.27 -18.59
N LYS A 345 -16.68 20.08 -18.13
CA LYS A 345 -16.79 20.97 -16.95
C LYS A 345 -17.17 20.27 -15.64
N TYR A 346 -16.67 19.04 -15.42
CA TYR A 346 -16.81 18.34 -14.15
C TYR A 346 -15.77 18.79 -13.11
N TYR A 347 -15.98 18.42 -11.84
CA TYR A 347 -14.99 18.55 -10.77
C TYR A 347 -14.10 17.29 -10.71
N LEU A 348 -12.81 17.45 -10.45
CA LEU A 348 -11.81 16.40 -10.38
C LEU A 348 -11.26 16.30 -8.96
N PHE A 349 -11.36 15.10 -8.40
CA PHE A 349 -10.79 14.70 -7.13
C PHE A 349 -9.69 13.67 -7.39
N ILE A 350 -8.46 13.98 -6.96
CA ILE A 350 -7.33 13.05 -7.06
C ILE A 350 -6.89 12.65 -5.66
N ASP A 351 -6.88 11.34 -5.40
CA ASP A 351 -6.26 10.76 -4.21
C ASP A 351 -4.77 10.50 -4.48
N GLU A 352 -3.92 11.34 -3.90
CA GLU A 352 -2.46 11.31 -4.02
C GLU A 352 -1.81 10.39 -2.98
N ALA A 353 -2.54 9.47 -2.33
CA ALA A 353 -2.00 8.70 -1.21
C ALA A 353 -0.71 7.94 -1.52
N HIS A 354 -0.61 7.32 -2.71
CA HIS A 354 0.59 6.59 -3.14
C HIS A 354 1.58 7.44 -3.94
N SER A 355 1.16 8.59 -4.45
CA SER A 355 1.96 9.45 -5.32
C SER A 355 2.63 10.61 -4.58
N ILE A 356 2.02 11.12 -3.51
CA ILE A 356 2.61 12.17 -2.68
C ILE A 356 3.89 11.66 -2.02
N GLY A 357 5.01 12.37 -2.20
CA GLY A 357 6.34 11.96 -1.77
C GLY A 357 7.00 10.86 -2.60
N ALA A 358 6.33 10.28 -3.61
CA ALA A 358 6.86 9.20 -4.45
C ALA A 358 6.96 9.58 -5.93
N LEU A 359 6.07 10.45 -6.42
CA LEU A 359 6.02 10.92 -7.79
C LEU A 359 6.35 12.42 -7.89
N GLY A 360 6.93 12.79 -9.04
CA GLY A 360 7.35 14.15 -9.31
C GLY A 360 8.78 14.44 -8.86
N PRO A 361 9.51 15.33 -9.54
CA PRO A 361 10.86 15.73 -9.13
C PRO A 361 10.90 16.37 -7.74
N ARG A 362 9.81 17.00 -7.29
CA ARG A 362 9.69 17.63 -5.96
C ARG A 362 8.89 16.77 -4.99
N GLY A 363 8.49 15.57 -5.39
CA GLY A 363 7.67 14.67 -4.57
C GLY A 363 6.25 15.16 -4.31
N ARG A 364 5.69 16.03 -5.16
CA ARG A 364 4.37 16.64 -4.89
C ARG A 364 3.19 15.86 -5.45
N GLY A 365 3.42 14.69 -6.05
CA GLY A 365 2.38 13.84 -6.59
C GLY A 365 2.24 13.92 -8.11
N VAL A 366 1.06 13.58 -8.62
CA VAL A 366 0.83 13.36 -10.06
C VAL A 366 0.91 14.66 -10.86
N CYS A 367 0.46 15.79 -10.31
CA CYS A 367 0.61 17.10 -10.96
C CYS A 367 2.08 17.45 -11.20
N ASP A 368 2.95 17.17 -10.22
CA ASP A 368 4.40 17.42 -10.35
C ASP A 368 5.09 16.43 -11.29
N TYR A 369 4.60 15.19 -11.35
CA TYR A 369 5.05 14.22 -12.34
C TYR A 369 4.78 14.68 -13.78
N PHE A 370 3.59 15.21 -14.06
CA PHE A 370 3.20 15.69 -15.38
C PHE A 370 3.55 17.16 -15.66
N ASP A 371 4.12 17.87 -14.69
CA ASP A 371 4.40 19.32 -14.78
C ASP A 371 3.14 20.17 -15.04
N VAL A 372 2.03 19.75 -14.43
CA VAL A 372 0.72 20.41 -14.50
C VAL A 372 0.54 21.33 -13.31
N ASP A 373 -0.02 22.53 -13.54
CA ASP A 373 -0.42 23.42 -12.46
C ASP A 373 -1.53 22.77 -11.61
N PRO A 374 -1.30 22.56 -10.30
CA PRO A 374 -2.31 22.03 -9.39
C PRO A 374 -3.65 22.79 -9.40
N SER A 375 -3.68 24.05 -9.82
CA SER A 375 -4.91 24.84 -10.01
C SER A 375 -5.93 24.15 -10.94
N SER A 376 -5.46 23.31 -11.87
CA SER A 376 -6.30 22.57 -12.83
C SER A 376 -7.08 21.40 -12.22
N VAL A 377 -6.73 20.98 -11.00
CA VAL A 377 -7.39 19.89 -10.25
C VAL A 377 -8.17 20.49 -9.09
N ASP A 378 -9.45 20.22 -8.92
CA ASP A 378 -10.24 20.94 -7.89
C ASP A 378 -9.84 20.54 -6.46
N ILE A 379 -9.62 19.24 -6.23
CA ILE A 379 -9.34 18.69 -4.91
C ILE A 379 -8.19 17.68 -4.99
N LEU A 380 -7.15 17.95 -4.20
CA LEU A 380 -6.06 17.01 -3.94
C LEU A 380 -6.22 16.47 -2.53
N MET A 381 -6.49 15.17 -2.44
CA MET A 381 -6.46 14.44 -1.18
C MET A 381 -5.14 13.67 -1.09
N GLY A 382 -4.61 13.45 0.11
CA GLY A 382 -3.48 12.54 0.29
C GLY A 382 -3.46 11.94 1.70
N THR A 383 -2.66 10.89 1.88
CA THR A 383 -2.40 10.32 3.21
C THR A 383 -1.02 10.71 3.73
N LEU A 384 -0.94 10.88 5.04
CA LEU A 384 0.28 11.17 5.77
C LEU A 384 0.89 9.90 6.38
N THR A 385 0.22 8.75 6.22
CA THR A 385 0.65 7.43 6.76
C THR A 385 1.77 6.76 5.97
N LYS A 386 2.05 7.23 4.75
CA LYS A 386 2.96 6.57 3.80
C LYS A 386 4.30 7.29 3.74
N SER A 387 4.50 8.11 2.71
CA SER A 387 5.76 8.83 2.48
C SER A 387 6.23 9.63 3.69
N PHE A 388 5.32 10.21 4.48
CA PHE A 388 5.63 11.08 5.62
C PHE A 388 5.88 10.32 6.93
N GLY A 389 5.62 9.01 6.96
CA GLY A 389 5.85 8.18 8.16
C GLY A 389 5.05 8.61 9.39
N ALA A 390 3.87 9.22 9.21
CA ALA A 390 3.04 9.77 10.27
C ALA A 390 1.68 9.04 10.36
N ASN A 391 0.65 9.73 10.81
CA ASN A 391 -0.74 9.29 10.73
C ASN A 391 -1.60 10.39 10.09
N GLY A 392 -2.75 10.01 9.54
CA GLY A 392 -3.72 10.94 9.01
C GLY A 392 -3.76 11.08 7.50
N GLY A 393 -4.42 12.15 7.08
CA GLY A 393 -4.54 12.55 5.68
C GLY A 393 -4.84 14.04 5.58
N TYR A 394 -4.90 14.54 4.37
CA TYR A 394 -5.24 15.94 4.11
C TYR A 394 -6.17 16.07 2.91
N VAL A 395 -6.87 17.19 2.87
CA VAL A 395 -7.57 17.68 1.67
C VAL A 395 -7.06 19.09 1.40
N ALA A 396 -6.60 19.33 0.18
CA ALA A 396 -6.11 20.63 -0.28
C ALA A 396 -6.92 21.08 -1.49
N ALA A 397 -7.43 22.31 -1.44
CA ALA A 397 -8.39 22.84 -2.40
C ALA A 397 -8.48 24.37 -2.29
N GLU A 398 -9.41 24.96 -3.04
CA GLU A 398 -9.79 26.36 -2.88
C GLU A 398 -10.29 26.66 -1.47
N LYS A 399 -10.04 27.88 -0.99
CA LYS A 399 -10.36 28.29 0.40
C LYS A 399 -11.82 28.02 0.76
N HIS A 400 -12.76 28.35 -0.13
CA HIS A 400 -14.19 28.17 0.12
C HIS A 400 -14.60 26.68 0.25
N ILE A 401 -13.87 25.76 -0.39
CA ILE A 401 -14.08 24.31 -0.26
C ILE A 401 -13.60 23.87 1.13
N ILE A 402 -12.40 24.29 1.52
CA ILE A 402 -11.81 23.96 2.82
C ILE A 402 -12.65 24.55 3.97
N ASP A 403 -13.09 25.80 3.88
CA ASP A 403 -13.94 26.44 4.88
C ASP A 403 -15.26 25.67 5.06
N LYS A 404 -15.87 25.21 3.96
CA LYS A 404 -17.07 24.37 4.02
C LYS A 404 -16.79 23.03 4.72
N LEU A 405 -15.68 22.37 4.40
CA LEU A 405 -15.29 21.11 5.03
C LEU A 405 -15.12 21.27 6.55
N ARG A 406 -14.51 22.38 7.01
CA ARG A 406 -14.34 22.65 8.45
C ARG A 406 -15.67 22.69 9.22
N ILE A 407 -16.73 23.18 8.59
CA ILE A 407 -18.04 23.38 9.26
C ILE A 407 -18.95 22.15 9.11
N THR A 408 -18.76 21.31 8.08
CA THR A 408 -19.73 20.26 7.72
C THR A 408 -19.18 18.84 7.77
N ASN A 409 -17.86 18.65 7.79
CA ASN A 409 -17.25 17.33 7.78
C ASN A 409 -17.34 16.67 9.16
N ALA A 410 -17.87 15.44 9.22
CA ALA A 410 -18.06 14.69 10.45
C ALA A 410 -16.75 14.45 11.23
N ALA A 411 -15.61 14.29 10.55
CA ALA A 411 -14.31 14.14 11.21
C ALA A 411 -13.87 15.43 11.93
N THR A 412 -14.31 16.61 11.47
CA THR A 412 -14.02 17.88 12.14
C THR A 412 -14.91 18.10 13.35
N ILE A 413 -16.19 17.74 13.23
CA ILE A 413 -17.23 18.02 14.20
C ILE A 413 -17.19 17.02 15.36
N TYR A 414 -17.00 15.74 15.05
CA TYR A 414 -17.10 14.63 16.01
C TYR A 414 -15.78 13.88 16.20
N GLY A 415 -14.80 14.08 15.33
CA GLY A 415 -13.51 13.39 15.40
C GLY A 415 -12.49 14.19 16.22
N GLU A 416 -11.66 13.47 16.96
CA GLU A 416 -10.55 14.05 17.71
C GLU A 416 -9.54 14.73 16.77
N ALA A 417 -9.03 15.88 17.23
CA ALA A 417 -7.97 16.60 16.55
C ALA A 417 -6.70 15.73 16.42
N VAL A 418 -5.90 16.02 15.39
CA VAL A 418 -4.61 15.35 15.19
C VAL A 418 -3.70 15.66 16.38
N THR A 419 -3.13 14.62 16.99
CA THR A 419 -2.23 14.75 18.13
C THR A 419 -0.98 15.55 17.77
N THR A 420 -0.46 16.31 18.71
CA THR A 420 0.72 17.17 18.50
C THR A 420 1.99 16.42 18.05
N PRO A 421 2.29 15.18 18.50
CA PRO A 421 3.43 14.41 17.99
C PRO A 421 3.29 14.12 16.49
N VAL A 422 2.09 13.76 16.05
CA VAL A 422 1.81 13.45 14.64
C VAL A 422 1.94 14.71 13.78
N LEU A 423 1.41 15.85 14.25
CA LEU A 423 1.55 17.13 13.56
C LEU A 423 3.03 17.53 13.39
N THR A 424 3.85 17.40 14.43
CA THR A 424 5.29 17.70 14.32
C THR A 424 6.01 16.73 13.39
N GLN A 425 5.69 15.43 13.42
CA GLN A 425 6.24 14.46 12.47
C GLN A 425 5.96 14.89 11.01
N ILE A 426 4.71 15.28 10.71
CA ILE A 426 4.30 15.75 9.38
C ILE A 426 5.06 17.01 8.99
N LEU A 427 5.12 18.00 9.90
CA LEU A 427 5.79 19.27 9.66
C LEU A 427 7.29 19.07 9.38
N CYS A 428 7.95 18.25 10.19
CA CYS A 428 9.36 17.94 10.05
C CYS A 428 9.64 17.22 8.73
N ALA A 429 8.86 16.19 8.39
CA ALA A 429 8.98 15.47 7.13
C ALA A 429 8.80 16.40 5.92
N LEU A 430 7.78 17.26 5.93
CA LEU A 430 7.56 18.27 4.88
C LEU A 430 8.77 19.19 4.72
N ARG A 431 9.29 19.74 5.83
CA ARG A 431 10.44 20.65 5.83
C ARG A 431 11.74 19.97 5.41
N ILE A 432 11.92 18.69 5.66
CA ILE A 432 13.06 17.94 5.13
C ILE A 432 12.90 17.71 3.63
N ILE A 433 11.70 17.35 3.17
CA ILE A 433 11.42 17.16 1.73
C ILE A 433 11.68 18.45 0.95
N THR A 434 11.23 19.60 1.47
CA THR A 434 11.44 20.91 0.84
C THR A 434 12.85 21.47 1.02
N GLY A 435 13.68 20.83 1.85
CA GLY A 435 15.04 21.28 2.16
C GLY A 435 15.13 22.46 3.14
N GLU A 436 14.02 22.82 3.79
CA GLU A 436 13.96 23.89 4.80
C GLU A 436 14.63 23.50 6.12
N LEU A 437 14.56 22.22 6.51
CA LEU A 437 15.15 21.74 7.77
C LEU A 437 16.54 21.11 7.58
N VAL A 438 16.64 20.15 6.63
CA VAL A 438 17.91 19.48 6.30
C VAL A 438 18.13 19.60 4.79
N PRO A 439 18.82 20.65 4.32
CA PRO A 439 19.04 20.89 2.90
C PRO A 439 19.64 19.68 2.18
N GLY A 440 19.10 19.32 1.02
CA GLY A 440 19.57 18.22 0.19
C GLY A 440 19.07 16.82 0.57
N GLN A 441 18.67 16.59 1.83
CA GLN A 441 18.21 15.26 2.26
C GLN A 441 16.88 14.85 1.59
N GLY A 442 15.94 15.78 1.42
CA GLY A 442 14.69 15.53 0.70
C GLY A 442 14.93 15.08 -0.75
N GLU A 443 15.77 15.81 -1.48
CA GLU A 443 16.16 15.51 -2.86
C GLU A 443 16.86 14.14 -2.95
N GLU A 444 17.77 13.83 -2.03
CA GLU A 444 18.46 12.54 -1.99
C GLU A 444 17.47 11.38 -1.79
N ARG A 445 16.52 11.50 -0.86
CA ARG A 445 15.47 10.49 -0.62
C ARG A 445 14.58 10.30 -1.85
N LEU A 446 14.15 11.38 -2.51
CA LEU A 446 13.34 11.34 -3.73
C LEU A 446 14.09 10.67 -4.91
N GLN A 447 15.35 11.01 -5.11
CA GLN A 447 16.19 10.36 -6.13
C GLN A 447 16.42 8.88 -5.80
N ARG A 448 16.61 8.55 -4.52
CA ARG A 448 16.85 7.18 -4.07
C ARG A 448 15.64 6.28 -4.32
N ILE A 449 14.42 6.72 -3.97
CA ILE A 449 13.22 5.91 -4.21
C ILE A 449 12.96 5.71 -5.71
N ALA A 450 13.14 6.77 -6.51
CA ALA A 450 13.01 6.69 -7.97
C ALA A 450 14.04 5.71 -8.58
N PHE A 451 15.28 5.74 -8.10
CA PHE A 451 16.34 4.82 -8.50
C PHE A 451 16.01 3.37 -8.11
N ASN A 452 15.70 3.13 -6.84
CA ASN A 452 15.43 1.79 -6.32
C ASN A 452 14.23 1.13 -7.02
N SER A 453 13.16 1.89 -7.25
CA SER A 453 11.98 1.43 -7.98
C SER A 453 12.33 0.95 -9.40
N ARG A 454 13.10 1.75 -10.15
CA ARG A 454 13.55 1.39 -11.50
C ARG A 454 14.50 0.20 -11.49
N TYR A 455 15.46 0.19 -10.57
CA TYR A 455 16.44 -0.88 -10.43
C TYR A 455 15.75 -2.23 -10.19
N LEU A 456 14.87 -2.29 -9.18
CA LEU A 456 14.13 -3.51 -8.86
C LEU A 456 13.25 -3.96 -10.02
N ARG A 457 12.47 -3.04 -10.62
CA ARG A 457 11.60 -3.36 -11.74
C ARG A 457 12.37 -3.92 -12.94
N LEU A 458 13.50 -3.30 -13.32
CA LEU A 458 14.32 -3.77 -14.42
C LEU A 458 14.97 -5.12 -14.12
N GLY A 459 15.43 -5.33 -12.88
CA GLY A 459 15.95 -6.62 -12.43
C GLY A 459 14.91 -7.73 -12.54
N LEU A 460 13.68 -7.49 -12.04
CA LEU A 460 12.57 -8.44 -12.13
C LEU A 460 12.20 -8.76 -13.59
N LYS A 461 12.15 -7.75 -14.48
CA LYS A 461 11.93 -8.00 -15.92
C LYS A 461 13.00 -8.87 -16.55
N ARG A 462 14.27 -8.64 -16.21
CA ARG A 462 15.39 -9.46 -16.73
C ARG A 462 15.31 -10.91 -16.26
N LEU A 463 14.76 -11.15 -15.06
CA LEU A 463 14.50 -12.49 -14.53
C LEU A 463 13.23 -13.15 -15.11
N GLY A 464 12.50 -12.47 -16.00
CA GLY A 464 11.30 -12.99 -16.65
C GLY A 464 10.00 -12.77 -15.86
N PHE A 465 10.01 -11.95 -14.79
CA PHE A 465 8.78 -11.58 -14.10
C PHE A 465 7.97 -10.54 -14.89
N ILE A 466 6.65 -10.65 -14.79
CA ILE A 466 5.70 -9.68 -15.34
C ILE A 466 5.52 -8.54 -14.33
N VAL A 467 6.04 -7.34 -14.65
CA VAL A 467 6.09 -6.12 -13.79
C VAL A 467 6.04 -4.78 -14.55
#